data_AF-A0A8H8A1Y0-F1
#
_entry.id   AF-A0A8H8A1Y0-F1
#
_cell.length_a   1.000
_cell.length_b   1.000
_cell.length_c   1.000
_cell.angle_alpha   90.00
_cell.angle_beta   90.00
_cell.angle_gamma   90.00
#
_symmetry.space_group_name_H-M   'P 1'
#
loop_
_entity.id
_entity.type
_entity.pdbx_description
1 polymer ?
#
loop_
_entity_poly.entity_id
_entity_poly.type
_entity_poly.pdbx_seq_one_letter_code
_entity_poly.pdbx_strand_id
1 'polypeptide(L)'
;MPEWETSGTAVKKTKKSLPTNTLLFSPPSNLLRDSVTGMVMNLADVKQLMKSAVVDPCDHKNLDKDIRFFALRPSTTENLALFIWLSIRKQLAPADRKKLAEVLVRETDKNVVVFRGEGLTPEEEDALMR
;
A
#
# COMPACT_ATOMS: atom_id res chain seq x y z
N MET A 1 -21.82 -64.92 52.32
CA MET A 1 -20.74 -63.98 51.99
C MET A 1 -19.90 -64.59 50.88
N PRO A 2 -20.07 -64.06 49.65
CA PRO A 2 -18.99 -63.80 48.69
C PRO A 2 -19.09 -62.31 48.22
N GLU A 3 -18.03 -61.55 47.92
CA GLU A 3 -16.92 -61.71 46.96
C GLU A 3 -17.33 -61.38 45.49
N TRP A 4 -16.68 -60.31 44.99
CA TRP A 4 -16.33 -59.88 43.61
C TRP A 4 -17.40 -59.54 42.52
N GLU A 5 -17.17 -58.33 41.97
CA GLU A 5 -17.19 -57.90 40.55
C GLU A 5 -18.42 -57.35 39.79
N THR A 6 -18.24 -56.05 39.47
CA THR A 6 -18.53 -55.32 38.22
C THR A 6 -19.95 -55.20 37.69
N SER A 7 -20.43 -53.96 37.71
CA SER A 7 -20.91 -53.32 36.47
C SER A 7 -20.77 -51.79 36.61
N GLY A 8 -19.70 -51.28 36.02
CA GLY A 8 -19.49 -49.85 35.86
C GLY A 8 -20.53 -49.28 34.90
N THR A 9 -21.21 -48.22 35.32
CA THR A 9 -21.75 -47.23 34.39
C THR A 9 -20.88 -46.00 34.50
N ALA A 10 -19.78 -46.02 33.77
CA ALA A 10 -18.97 -44.83 33.54
C ALA A 10 -19.82 -43.84 32.74
N VAL A 11 -20.22 -42.74 33.39
CA VAL A 11 -20.76 -41.57 32.74
C VAL A 11 -19.76 -41.15 31.67
N LYS A 12 -20.13 -41.35 30.40
CA LYS A 12 -19.35 -40.89 29.25
C LYS A 12 -19.26 -39.36 29.35
N LYS A 13 -18.16 -38.85 29.90
CA LYS A 13 -17.73 -37.47 29.70
C LYS A 13 -17.49 -37.32 28.21
N THR A 14 -18.49 -36.82 27.51
CA THR A 14 -18.35 -36.34 26.14
C THR A 14 -17.20 -35.33 26.15
N LYS A 15 -16.10 -35.67 25.45
CA LYS A 15 -15.09 -34.69 25.06
C LYS A 15 -15.84 -33.66 24.22
N LYS A 16 -16.27 -32.57 24.85
CA LYS A 16 -16.72 -31.38 24.11
C LYS A 16 -15.52 -31.02 23.24
N SER A 17 -15.63 -31.31 21.95
CA SER A 17 -14.72 -30.79 20.94
C SER A 17 -14.60 -29.31 21.21
N LEU A 18 -13.38 -28.84 21.44
CA LEU A 18 -13.12 -27.41 21.46
C LEU A 18 -13.73 -26.85 20.17
N PRO A 19 -14.55 -25.78 20.24
CA PRO A 19 -15.04 -25.19 19.03
C PRO A 19 -13.82 -24.79 18.20
N THR A 20 -13.74 -25.33 16.98
CA THR A 20 -12.93 -24.82 15.88
C THR A 20 -13.48 -23.44 15.53
N ASN A 21 -13.29 -22.52 16.46
CA ASN A 21 -13.44 -21.11 16.28
C ASN A 21 -12.26 -20.53 17.07
N THR A 22 -11.06 -20.88 16.60
CA THR A 22 -9.97 -19.91 16.65
C THR A 22 -10.53 -18.74 15.87
N LEU A 23 -11.16 -17.83 16.59
CA LEU A 23 -11.36 -16.48 16.16
C LEU A 23 -9.95 -16.02 15.80
N LEU A 24 -9.59 -16.18 14.53
CA LEU A 24 -8.73 -15.24 13.84
C LEU A 24 -9.48 -13.92 13.96
N PHE A 25 -9.39 -13.30 15.14
CA PHE A 25 -9.28 -11.87 15.25
C PHE A 25 -8.06 -11.54 14.39
N SER A 26 -8.28 -11.46 13.08
CA SER A 26 -7.37 -10.83 12.16
C SER A 26 -7.14 -9.44 12.77
N PRO A 27 -5.92 -9.14 13.22
CA PRO A 27 -5.67 -7.93 13.97
C PRO A 27 -6.14 -6.72 13.15
N PRO A 28 -6.87 -5.78 13.77
CA PRO A 28 -7.38 -4.61 13.07
C PRO A 28 -6.22 -3.78 12.52
N SER A 29 -6.29 -3.49 11.22
CA SER A 29 -5.67 -2.33 10.55
C SER A 29 -4.18 -2.05 10.85
N ASN A 30 -3.32 -3.07 10.83
CA ASN A 30 -1.86 -2.86 10.78
C ASN A 30 -1.12 -3.81 9.82
N LEU A 31 -1.84 -4.47 8.91
CA LEU A 31 -1.31 -5.45 7.95
C LEU A 31 -0.61 -4.82 6.73
N LEU A 32 -0.16 -3.58 6.83
CA LEU A 32 0.70 -3.01 5.80
C LEU A 32 2.09 -3.65 5.83
N ARG A 33 2.52 -4.19 6.99
CA ARG A 33 3.84 -4.77 7.18
C ARG A 33 3.82 -6.28 6.92
N ASP A 34 4.80 -6.74 6.13
CA ASP A 34 5.09 -8.15 5.96
C ASP A 34 5.51 -8.77 7.30
N SER A 35 4.96 -9.94 7.63
CA SER A 35 5.13 -10.57 8.95
C SER A 35 6.52 -11.16 9.18
N VAL A 36 7.30 -11.35 8.11
CA VAL A 36 8.64 -11.94 8.15
C VAL A 36 9.72 -10.85 8.19
N THR A 37 9.56 -9.82 7.37
CA THR A 37 10.53 -8.73 7.22
C THR A 37 10.19 -7.49 8.04
N GLY A 38 8.95 -7.34 8.49
CA GLY A 38 8.45 -6.14 9.18
C GLY A 38 8.34 -4.91 8.27
N MET A 39 8.63 -5.03 6.97
CA MET A 39 8.61 -3.93 6.01
C MET A 39 7.24 -3.78 5.35
N VAL A 40 6.83 -2.55 5.03
CA VAL A 40 5.59 -2.29 4.29
C VAL A 40 5.73 -2.59 2.80
N MET A 41 6.90 -2.28 2.27
CA MET A 41 7.36 -2.55 0.92
C MET A 41 8.88 -2.66 0.98
N ASN A 42 9.47 -3.48 0.10
CA ASN A 42 10.91 -3.59 0.01
C ASN A 42 11.50 -2.24 -0.46
N LEU A 43 12.49 -1.73 0.28
CA LEU A 43 13.15 -0.46 -0.05
C LEU A 43 13.89 -0.50 -1.39
N ALA A 44 14.37 -1.68 -1.81
CA ALA A 44 14.98 -1.85 -3.13
C ALA A 44 13.95 -1.60 -4.25
N ASP A 45 12.75 -2.15 -4.10
CA ASP A 45 11.65 -1.98 -5.07
C ASP A 45 11.19 -0.52 -5.11
N VAL A 46 11.06 0.13 -3.94
CA VAL A 46 10.73 1.56 -3.86
C VAL A 46 11.79 2.41 -4.55
N LYS A 47 13.08 2.12 -4.34
CA LYS A 47 14.16 2.84 -5.00
C LYS A 47 14.11 2.69 -6.52
N GLN A 48 13.86 1.48 -7.01
CA GLN A 48 13.72 1.21 -8.44
C GLN A 48 12.50 1.93 -9.03
N LEU A 49 11.36 1.84 -8.35
CA LEU A 49 10.12 2.54 -8.68
C LEU A 49 10.33 4.05 -8.79
N MET A 50 10.98 4.68 -7.81
CA MET A 50 11.29 6.11 -7.83
C MET A 50 12.19 6.46 -9.01
N LYS A 51 13.16 5.61 -9.33
CA LYS A 51 14.05 5.83 -10.47
C LYS A 51 13.27 5.83 -11.79
N SER A 52 12.48 4.81 -12.04
CA SER A 52 11.73 4.67 -13.29
C SER A 52 10.54 5.63 -13.41
N ALA A 53 9.90 6.00 -12.30
CA ALA A 53 8.71 6.86 -12.31
C ALA A 53 9.05 8.36 -12.29
N VAL A 54 10.17 8.76 -11.68
CA VAL A 54 10.49 10.17 -11.42
C VAL A 54 11.85 10.56 -11.96
N VAL A 55 12.91 9.84 -11.60
CA VAL A 55 14.29 10.25 -11.95
C VAL A 55 14.51 10.18 -13.46
N ASP A 56 14.27 9.03 -14.10
CA ASP A 56 14.50 8.86 -15.54
C ASP A 56 13.67 9.82 -16.43
N PRO A 57 12.40 10.14 -16.12
CA PRO A 57 11.64 11.12 -16.90
C PRO A 57 11.94 12.59 -16.57
N CYS A 58 12.37 12.94 -15.35
CA CYS A 58 12.51 14.35 -14.94
C CYS A 58 13.95 14.84 -14.79
N ASP A 59 14.91 13.95 -14.50
CA ASP A 59 16.29 14.35 -14.19
C ASP A 59 16.99 14.91 -15.43
N HIS A 60 17.63 16.08 -15.26
CA HIS A 60 18.28 16.83 -16.34
C HIS A 60 17.42 17.12 -17.59
N LYS A 61 16.09 17.18 -17.44
CA LYS A 61 15.15 17.47 -18.55
C LYS A 61 14.39 18.77 -18.36
N ASN A 62 13.86 19.29 -19.46
CA ASN A 62 12.96 20.42 -19.44
C ASN A 62 11.52 19.90 -19.33
N LEU A 63 10.88 20.15 -18.18
CA LEU A 63 9.55 19.61 -17.86
C LEU A 63 8.52 19.97 -18.95
N ASP A 64 8.48 21.23 -19.40
CA ASP A 64 7.49 21.70 -20.38
C ASP A 64 7.67 21.10 -21.78
N LYS A 65 8.89 20.74 -22.16
CA LYS A 65 9.22 20.24 -23.51
C LYS A 65 9.28 18.73 -23.60
N ASP A 66 9.83 18.08 -22.58
CA ASP A 66 10.15 16.65 -22.62
C ASP A 66 9.03 15.79 -22.04
N ILE A 67 8.12 16.37 -21.27
CA ILE A 67 7.05 15.65 -20.59
C ILE A 67 5.69 16.16 -21.09
N ARG A 68 4.96 15.28 -21.78
CA ARG A 68 3.64 15.58 -22.35
C ARG A 68 2.63 16.13 -21.34
N PHE A 69 2.74 15.72 -20.08
CA PHE A 69 1.89 16.20 -19.00
C PHE A 69 1.95 17.72 -18.82
N PHE A 70 3.12 18.33 -18.99
CA PHE A 70 3.33 19.78 -18.85
C PHE A 70 3.16 20.53 -20.17
N ALA A 71 2.98 19.86 -21.31
CA ALA A 71 2.70 20.55 -22.57
C ALA A 71 1.38 21.35 -22.53
N LEU A 72 0.42 20.89 -21.72
CA LEU A 72 -0.90 21.51 -21.55
C LEU A 72 -1.09 22.15 -20.17
N ARG A 73 -0.09 22.08 -19.28
CA ARG A 73 -0.18 22.54 -17.89
C ARG A 73 1.12 23.19 -17.45
N PRO A 74 1.07 24.30 -16.70
CA PRO A 74 2.28 24.93 -16.22
C PRO A 74 3.06 23.97 -15.31
N SER A 75 4.39 23.98 -15.41
CA SER A 75 5.31 23.20 -14.59
C SER A 75 5.43 23.71 -13.15
N THR A 76 4.30 24.02 -12.49
CA THR A 76 4.29 24.42 -11.09
C THR A 76 4.55 23.23 -10.18
N THR A 77 4.98 23.51 -8.94
CA THR A 77 5.34 22.47 -7.96
C THR A 77 4.14 21.61 -7.55
N GLU A 78 2.92 22.14 -7.59
CA GLU A 78 1.67 21.39 -7.40
C GLU A 78 1.41 20.41 -8.54
N ASN A 79 1.56 20.86 -9.79
CA ASN A 79 1.42 20.00 -10.96
C ASN A 79 2.52 18.94 -11.01
N LEU A 80 3.72 19.27 -10.54
CA LEU A 80 4.82 18.32 -10.38
C LEU A 80 4.53 17.26 -9.32
N ALA A 81 3.99 17.65 -8.16
CA ALA A 81 3.57 16.69 -7.14
C ALA A 81 2.48 15.75 -7.66
N LEU A 82 1.51 16.28 -8.41
CA LEU A 82 0.48 15.50 -9.08
C LEU A 82 1.07 14.53 -10.12
N PHE A 83 1.99 15.00 -10.97
CA PHE A 83 2.66 14.17 -11.96
C PHE A 83 3.44 13.01 -11.32
N ILE A 84 4.19 13.28 -10.24
CA ILE A 84 4.94 12.27 -9.49
C ILE A 84 3.99 11.24 -8.89
N TRP A 85 2.90 11.70 -8.26
CA TRP A 85 1.87 10.82 -7.69
C TRP A 85 1.28 9.87 -8.73
N LEU A 86 0.87 10.40 -9.90
CA LEU A 86 0.30 9.61 -10.99
C LEU A 86 1.33 8.61 -11.56
N SER A 87 2.57 9.05 -11.74
CA SER A 87 3.66 8.21 -12.27
C SER A 87 3.97 7.03 -11.36
N ILE A 88 4.03 7.26 -10.05
CA ILE A 88 4.24 6.20 -9.05
C ILE A 88 3.03 5.25 -9.03
N ARG A 89 1.80 5.77 -8.98
CA ARG A 89 0.59 4.94 -8.93
C ARG A 89 0.38 4.07 -10.17
N LYS A 90 0.85 4.53 -11.33
CA LYS A 90 0.80 3.77 -12.59
C LYS A 90 1.72 2.55 -12.56
N GLN A 91 2.89 2.67 -11.91
CA GLN A 91 3.86 1.58 -11.80
C GLN A 91 3.56 0.64 -10.62
N LEU A 92 2.84 1.12 -9.60
CA LEU A 92 2.35 0.29 -8.50
C LEU A 92 1.23 -0.65 -8.95
N ALA A 93 1.28 -1.89 -8.44
CA ALA A 93 0.18 -2.84 -8.58
C ALA A 93 -1.09 -2.29 -7.92
N PRO A 94 -2.30 -2.62 -8.42
CA PRO A 94 -3.57 -2.14 -7.85
C PRO A 94 -3.71 -2.39 -6.34
N ALA A 95 -3.19 -3.51 -5.85
CA ALA A 95 -3.19 -3.85 -4.42
C ALA A 95 -2.30 -2.92 -3.57
N ASP A 96 -1.23 -2.39 -4.16
CA ASP A 96 -0.23 -1.56 -3.48
C ASP A 96 -0.50 -0.06 -3.62
N ARG A 97 -1.45 0.36 -4.46
CA ARG A 97 -1.80 1.79 -4.61
C ARG A 97 -2.21 2.47 -3.30
N LYS A 98 -2.80 1.70 -2.37
CA LYS A 98 -3.17 2.17 -1.03
C LYS A 98 -1.97 2.37 -0.08
N LYS A 99 -0.78 1.90 -0.47
CA LYS A 99 0.46 2.06 0.32
C LYS A 99 1.12 3.43 0.08
N LEU A 100 0.81 4.10 -1.04
CA LEU A 100 1.27 5.45 -1.29
C LEU A 100 0.46 6.42 -0.42
N ALA A 101 1.10 6.97 0.61
CA ALA A 101 0.45 7.87 1.56
C ALA A 101 0.49 9.33 1.10
N GLU A 102 1.68 9.82 0.74
CA GLU A 102 1.88 11.21 0.33
C GLU A 102 3.11 11.36 -0.56
N VAL A 103 3.08 12.40 -1.38
CA VAL A 103 4.21 12.87 -2.19
C VAL A 103 4.52 14.29 -1.74
N LEU A 104 5.76 14.49 -1.28
CA LEU A 104 6.28 15.80 -0.89
C LEU A 104 7.30 16.24 -1.93
N VAL A 105 7.08 17.40 -2.54
CA VAL A 105 7.99 18.02 -3.50
C VAL A 105 8.54 19.30 -2.89
N ARG A 106 9.87 19.39 -2.83
CA ARG A 106 10.60 20.54 -2.31
C ARG A 106 11.40 21.15 -3.44
N GLU A 107 10.89 22.25 -4.00
CA GLU A 107 11.54 22.96 -5.09
C GLU A 107 12.69 23.83 -4.57
N THR A 108 12.44 24.53 -3.46
CA THR A 108 13.44 25.34 -2.75
C THR A 108 13.26 25.17 -1.25
N ASP A 109 14.13 25.77 -0.44
CA ASP A 109 14.00 25.63 1.01
C ASP A 109 12.68 26.14 1.58
N LYS A 110 12.09 27.13 0.91
CA LYS A 110 10.85 27.81 1.31
C LYS A 110 9.62 27.31 0.56
N ASN A 111 9.79 26.64 -0.58
CA ASN A 111 8.68 26.12 -1.36
C ASN A 111 8.57 24.60 -1.22
N VAL A 112 7.54 24.15 -0.51
CA VAL A 112 7.24 22.75 -0.27
C VAL A 112 5.77 22.51 -0.56
N VAL A 113 5.49 21.54 -1.42
CA VAL A 113 4.13 21.09 -1.73
C VAL A 113 3.96 19.65 -1.27
N VAL A 114 2.82 19.36 -0.66
CA VAL A 114 2.43 18.00 -0.23
C VAL A 114 1.15 17.62 -0.95
N PHE A 115 1.15 16.44 -1.57
CA PHE A 115 0.00 15.88 -2.27
C PHE A 115 -0.33 14.49 -1.74
N ARG A 116 -1.62 14.24 -1.46
CA ARG A 116 -2.13 13.00 -0.84
C ARG A 116 -3.13 12.24 -1.69
N GLY A 117 -3.31 12.64 -2.96
CA GLY A 117 -4.30 12.03 -3.84
C GLY A 117 -5.74 12.46 -3.58
N GLU A 118 -5.96 13.54 -2.84
CA GLU A 118 -7.29 14.07 -2.57
C GLU A 118 -7.97 14.53 -3.88
N GLY A 119 -9.21 14.11 -4.08
CA GLY A 119 -10.02 14.53 -5.23
C GLY A 119 -9.73 13.82 -6.56
N LEU A 120 -8.87 12.80 -6.59
CA LEU A 120 -8.62 12.01 -7.81
C LEU A 120 -9.49 10.75 -7.83
N THR A 121 -10.35 10.64 -8.83
CA THR A 121 -10.99 9.37 -9.19
C THR A 121 -10.06 8.53 -10.07
N PRO A 122 -10.19 7.18 -10.08
CA PRO A 122 -9.37 6.33 -10.95
C PRO A 122 -9.50 6.66 -12.44
N GLU A 123 -10.65 7.20 -12.86
CA GLU A 123 -10.93 7.61 -14.24
C GLU A 123 -10.13 8.86 -14.62
N GLU A 124 -10.09 9.85 -13.72
CA GLU A 124 -9.28 11.04 -13.89
C GLU A 124 -7.79 10.71 -13.91
N GLU A 125 -7.32 9.80 -13.05
CA GLU A 125 -5.91 9.38 -13.07
C GLU A 125 -5.47 8.85 -14.43
N ASP A 126 -6.29 8.01 -15.06
CA ASP A 126 -5.99 7.47 -16.38
C ASP A 126 -6.12 8.56 -17.46
N ALA A 127 -7.13 9.44 -17.36
CA ALA A 127 -7.31 10.56 -18.29
C ALA A 127 -6.14 11.55 -18.25
N LEU A 128 -5.55 11.81 -17.07
CA LEU A 128 -4.43 12.75 -16.91
C LEU A 128 -3.09 12.15 -17.40
N MET A 129 -3.03 10.83 -17.64
CA MET A 129 -1.83 10.10 -18.08
C MET A 129 -1.92 9.55 -19.51
N ARG A 130 -3.02 9.83 -20.23
CA ARG A 130 -3.22 9.49 -21.66
C ARG A 130 -2.55 10.50 -22.60
#